data_AF-A0A3M1GX38-F1
#
_entry.id   AF-A0A3M1GX38-F1
#
_cell.length_a   1.000
_cell.length_b   1.000
_cell.length_c   1.000
_cell.angle_alpha   90.00
_cell.angle_beta   90.00
_cell.angle_gamma   90.00
#
_symmetry.space_group_name_H-M   'P 1'
#
loop_
_entity.id
_entity.type
_entity.pdbx_description
1 polymer ?
#
loop_
_entity_poly.entity_id
_entity_poly.type
_entity_poly.pdbx_seq_one_letter_code
_entity_poly.pdbx_strand_id
1 'polypeptide(L)'
;MEDKLQKFLGKEVVIDTSTSYLYIGTLTEFGKEYFLLREVDVHDTSQGTSTKERYILDSKKYTLKTNRKEVLVFREKVVSISLFEDVLTF
;
A
#
# COMPACT_ATOMS: atom_id res chain seq x y z
N MET A 1 11.01 9.86 12.91
CA MET A 1 10.42 8.95 11.90
C MET A 1 9.10 9.50 11.38
N GLU A 2 8.24 10.02 12.26
CA GLU A 2 6.96 10.65 11.90
C GLU A 2 7.10 11.83 10.92
N ASP A 3 8.10 12.69 11.09
CA ASP A 3 8.37 13.78 10.12
C ASP A 3 8.65 13.25 8.70
N LYS A 4 9.27 12.07 8.59
CA LYS A 4 9.52 11.43 7.29
C LYS A 4 8.25 10.80 6.70
N LEU A 5 7.25 10.51 7.52
CA LEU A 5 5.98 9.93 7.08
C LEU A 5 4.98 10.97 6.61
N GLN A 6 5.09 12.22 7.09
CA GLN A 6 4.24 13.34 6.67
C GLN A 6 4.20 13.53 5.15
N LYS A 7 5.30 13.26 4.44
CA LYS A 7 5.38 13.40 2.97
C LYS A 7 4.43 12.48 2.19
N PHE A 8 3.92 11.43 2.83
CA PHE A 8 3.00 10.45 2.25
C PHE A 8 1.53 10.79 2.53
N LEU A 9 1.26 11.70 3.48
CA LEU A 9 -0.11 12.04 3.87
C LEU A 9 -0.87 12.68 2.70
N GLY A 10 -2.09 12.21 2.46
CA GLY A 10 -2.93 12.60 1.34
C GLY A 10 -2.50 12.05 -0.01
N LYS A 11 -1.52 11.14 -0.05
CA LYS A 11 -1.00 10.56 -1.30
C LYS A 11 -1.27 9.07 -1.38
N GLU A 12 -1.33 8.58 -2.62
CA GLU A 12 -1.40 7.15 -2.90
C GLU A 12 -0.04 6.50 -2.61
N VAL A 13 -0.07 5.45 -1.81
CA VAL A 13 1.11 4.74 -1.33
C VAL A 13 1.01 3.25 -1.58
N VAL A 14 2.17 2.61 -1.65
CA VAL A 14 2.30 1.16 -1.50
C VAL A 14 2.78 0.88 -0.09
N ILE A 15 2.09 0.00 0.64
CA ILE A 15 2.55 -0.53 1.93
C ILE A 15 2.90 -2.01 1.75
N ASP A 16 4.19 -2.30 1.85
CA ASP A 16 4.71 -3.66 1.88
C ASP A 16 4.61 -4.21 3.30
N THR A 17 4.09 -5.43 3.43
CA THR A 17 4.07 -6.13 4.70
C THR A 17 4.94 -7.38 4.71
N SER A 18 5.28 -7.84 5.90
CA SER A 18 5.94 -9.12 6.16
C SER A 18 5.02 -10.34 5.95
N THR A 19 3.74 -10.10 5.66
CA THR A 19 2.73 -11.14 5.41
C THR A 19 2.54 -11.38 3.91
N SER A 20 1.55 -12.17 3.48
CA SER A 20 1.17 -12.28 2.06
C SER A 20 0.46 -11.03 1.52
N TYR A 21 0.07 -10.10 2.40
CA TYR A 21 -0.68 -8.91 2.04
C TYR A 21 0.20 -7.76 1.51
N LEU A 22 -0.38 -7.02 0.57
CA LEU A 22 0.08 -5.77 0.00
C LEU A 22 -1.10 -4.80 -0.03
N TYR A 23 -0.84 -3.53 0.25
CA TYR A 23 -1.87 -2.50 0.26
C TYR A 23 -1.47 -1.36 -0.68
N ILE A 24 -2.39 -0.94 -1.53
CA ILE A 24 -2.25 0.25 -2.37
C ILE A 24 -3.47 1.14 -2.09
N GLY A 25 -3.25 2.39 -1.72
CA GLY A 25 -4.34 3.33 -1.42
C GLY A 25 -3.84 4.65 -0.89
N THR A 26 -4.76 5.56 -0.57
CA THR A 26 -4.40 6.91 -0.09
C THR A 26 -4.17 6.91 1.41
N LEU A 27 -2.97 7.32 1.86
CA LEU A 27 -2.67 7.47 3.28
C LEU A 27 -3.34 8.72 3.84
N THR A 28 -4.39 8.57 4.65
CA THR A 28 -5.15 9.70 5.21
C THR A 28 -4.79 10.02 6.64
N GLU A 29 -4.23 9.05 7.37
CA GLU A 29 -3.82 9.22 8.75
C GLU A 29 -2.73 8.20 9.10
N PHE A 30 -1.91 8.50 10.09
CA PHE A 30 -1.07 7.50 10.71
C PHE A 30 -0.96 7.77 12.21
N GLY A 31 -0.95 6.70 12.99
CA GLY A 31 -0.76 6.74 14.44
C GLY A 31 0.51 6.00 14.84
N LYS A 32 0.70 5.81 16.15
CA LYS A 32 1.85 5.08 16.68
C LYS A 32 1.91 3.62 16.19
N GLU A 33 0.74 2.99 16.06
CA GLU A 33 0.61 1.55 15.77
C GLU A 33 0.03 1.24 14.39
N TYR A 34 -0.42 2.26 13.63
CA TYR A 34 -1.13 2.03 12.37
C TYR A 34 -0.87 3.06 11.27
N PHE A 35 -1.28 2.68 10.07
CA PHE A 35 -1.55 3.54 8.93
C PHE A 35 -3.03 3.39 8.54
N LEU A 36 -3.74 4.50 8.33
CA LEU A 36 -5.10 4.51 7.81
C LEU A 36 -5.06 4.81 6.32
N LEU A 37 -5.50 3.85 5.52
CA LEU A 37 -5.64 4.00 4.08
C LEU A 37 -7.12 4.11 3.69
N ARG A 38 -7.41 4.94 2.69
CA ARG A 38 -8.71 5.01 2.01
C ARG A 38 -8.62 4.63 0.55
N GLU A 39 -9.74 4.18 0.00
CA GLU A 39 -9.88 3.72 -1.38
C GLU A 39 -8.77 2.71 -1.70
N VAL A 40 -8.80 1.59 -0.96
CA VAL A 40 -7.68 0.67 -0.83
C VAL A 40 -7.91 -0.55 -1.70
N ASP A 41 -6.92 -0.88 -2.50
CA ASP A 41 -6.75 -2.18 -3.08
C ASP A 41 -5.87 -3.04 -2.17
N VAL A 42 -6.48 -4.05 -1.55
CA VAL A 42 -5.78 -5.04 -0.74
C VAL A 42 -5.56 -6.28 -1.57
N HIS A 43 -4.31 -6.64 -1.75
CA HIS A 43 -3.90 -7.82 -2.49
C HIS A 43 -3.29 -8.87 -1.57
N ASP A 44 -3.80 -10.10 -1.64
CA ASP A 44 -3.24 -11.25 -0.96
C ASP A 44 -2.58 -12.19 -1.97
N THR A 45 -1.26 -12.25 -1.93
CA THR A 45 -0.48 -13.09 -2.84
C THR A 45 -0.68 -14.59 -2.61
N SER A 46 -1.29 -15.01 -1.49
CA SER A 46 -1.64 -16.42 -1.27
C SER A 46 -2.86 -16.89 -2.07
N GLN A 47 -3.69 -15.96 -2.54
CA GLN A 47 -4.95 -16.24 -3.24
C GLN A 47 -4.82 -16.13 -4.77
N GLY A 48 -3.62 -15.84 -5.28
CA GLY A 48 -3.38 -15.64 -6.71
C GLY A 48 -2.02 -16.16 -7.17
N THR A 49 -1.74 -16.03 -8.46
CA THR A 49 -0.47 -16.47 -9.07
C THR A 49 0.56 -15.34 -9.18
N SER A 50 0.16 -14.09 -8.89
CA SER A 50 1.03 -12.92 -9.01
C SER A 50 1.84 -12.72 -7.74
N THR A 51 3.15 -12.50 -7.91
CA THR A 51 4.00 -12.01 -6.82
C THR A 51 3.63 -10.56 -6.48
N LYS A 52 4.03 -10.07 -5.30
CA LYS A 52 3.80 -8.67 -4.91
C LYS A 52 4.37 -7.71 -5.95
N GLU A 53 5.60 -7.95 -6.40
CA GLU A 53 6.28 -7.13 -7.39
C GLU A 53 5.53 -7.11 -8.72
N ARG A 54 5.09 -8.28 -9.21
CA ARG A 54 4.31 -8.34 -10.45
C ARG A 54 2.99 -7.61 -10.32
N TYR A 55 2.31 -7.76 -9.19
CA TYR A 55 1.05 -7.09 -8.92
C TYR A 55 1.18 -5.57 -8.92
N ILE A 56 2.22 -5.03 -8.28
CA ILE A 56 2.49 -3.59 -8.23
C ILE A 56 2.72 -3.04 -9.65
N LEU A 57 3.54 -3.73 -10.46
CA LEU A 57 3.83 -3.32 -11.83
C LEU A 57 2.59 -3.35 -12.72
N ASP A 58 1.76 -4.39 -12.59
CA ASP A 58 0.50 -4.50 -13.34
C ASP A 58 -0.50 -3.42 -12.87
N SER A 59 -0.53 -3.11 -11.57
CA SER A 59 -1.36 -2.05 -10.99
C SER A 59 -0.97 -0.64 -11.49
N LYS A 60 0.30 -0.42 -11.85
CA LYS A 60 0.73 0.84 -12.50
C LYS A 60 0.23 0.97 -13.93
N LYS A 61 0.00 -0.15 -14.62
CA LYS A 61 -0.43 -0.21 -16.03
C LYS A 61 -1.95 -0.11 -16.19
N TYR A 62 -2.70 -0.58 -15.20
CA TYR A 62 -4.15 -0.65 -15.22
C TYR A 62 -4.75 0.23 -14.12
N THR A 63 -6.04 0.57 -14.21
CA THR A 63 -6.72 1.27 -13.12
C THR A 63 -6.78 0.36 -11.88
N LEU A 64 -6.27 0.87 -10.75
CA LEU A 64 -6.41 0.24 -9.44
C LEU A 64 -7.89 -0.04 -9.15
N LYS A 65 -8.23 -1.29 -8.84
CA LYS A 65 -9.57 -1.68 -8.41
C LYS A 65 -9.63 -1.68 -6.89
N THR A 66 -10.06 -0.57 -6.32
CA THR A 66 -10.25 -0.49 -4.87
C THR A 66 -11.30 -1.51 -4.44
N ASN A 67 -10.95 -2.30 -3.42
CA ASN A 67 -11.79 -3.40 -2.93
C ASN A 67 -12.16 -3.24 -1.46
N ARG A 68 -11.64 -2.20 -0.79
CA ARG A 68 -12.04 -1.73 0.54
C ARG A 68 -12.08 -0.19 0.54
N LYS A 69 -13.10 0.37 1.19
CA LYS A 69 -13.22 1.83 1.36
C LYS A 69 -12.18 2.38 2.33
N GLU A 70 -11.86 1.63 3.38
CA GLU A 70 -10.95 2.03 4.44
C GLU A 70 -10.27 0.81 5.06
N VAL A 71 -8.99 0.94 5.41
CA VAL A 71 -8.18 -0.13 6.04
C VAL A 71 -7.22 0.47 7.06
N LEU A 72 -7.17 -0.14 8.24
CA LEU A 72 -6.09 0.05 9.21
C LEU A 72 -5.00 -1.01 8.98
N VAL A 73 -3.79 -0.57 8.68
CA VAL A 73 -2.61 -1.44 8.53
C VAL A 73 -1.74 -1.31 9.78
N PHE A 74 -1.55 -2.40 10.51
CA PHE A 74 -0.73 -2.41 11.71
C PHE A 74 0.76 -2.28 11.38
N ARG A 75 1.42 -1.30 11.99
CA ARG A 75 2.83 -0.96 11.76
C ARG A 75 3.78 -2.11 12.03
N GLU A 76 3.47 -2.95 13.00
CA GLU A 76 4.28 -4.15 13.31
C GLU A 76 4.42 -5.13 12.14
N LYS A 77 3.51 -5.08 11.15
CA LYS A 77 3.59 -5.92 9.95
C LYS A 77 4.21 -5.19 8.77
N VAL A 78 4.42 -3.88 8.83
CA VAL A 78 4.93 -3.07 7.72
C VAL A 78 6.44 -3.19 7.59
N VAL A 79 6.91 -3.46 6.38
CA VAL A 79 8.33 -3.54 6.01
C VAL A 79 8.78 -2.24 5.35
N SER A 80 7.97 -1.70 4.44
CA SER A 80 8.27 -0.46 3.72
C SER A 80 7.01 0.28 3.29
N ILE A 81 7.19 1.57 3.00
CA ILE A 81 6.20 2.44 2.39
C ILE A 81 6.87 3.28 1.31
N SER A 82 6.23 3.37 0.15
CA SER A 82 6.65 4.21 -0.98
C SER A 82 5.44 4.95 -1.56
N LEU A 83 5.70 6.00 -2.33
CA LEU A 83 4.64 6.61 -3.13
C LEU A 83 4.34 5.68 -4.31
N PHE A 84 3.06 5.51 -4.62
CA PHE A 84 2.68 4.69 -5.76
C PHE A 84 3.16 5.31 -7.08
N GLU A 85 3.21 6.65 -7.16
CA GLU A 85 3.76 7.36 -8.32
C GLU A 85 5.24 7.03 -8.59
N ASP A 86 6.02 6.72 -7.55
CA ASP A 86 7.46 6.42 -7.63
C ASP A 86 7.76 4.94 -8.01
N VAL A 87 6.73 4.11 -8.21
CA VAL A 87 6.91 2.74 -8.72
C VAL A 87 7.43 2.83 -10.17
N LEU A 88 8.65 2.32 -10.37
CA LEU A 88 9.32 2.29 -11.66
C LEU A 88 8.73 1.21 -12.57
N THR A 89 8.52 1.54 -13.83
CA THR A 89 8.08 0.62 -14.88
C THR A 89 9.15 0.51 -15.97
N PHE A 90 9.37 -0.69 -16.48
CA PHE A 90 10.31 -1.01 -17.56
C PHE A 90 9.56 -1.58 -18.77
#